data_AF-A0A542SN17-F1
#
_entry.id   AF-A0A542SN17-F1
#
_cell.length_a   1.000
_cell.length_b   1.000
_cell.length_c   1.000
_cell.angle_alpha   90.00
_cell.angle_beta   90.00
_cell.angle_gamma   90.00
#
_symmetry.space_group_name_H-M   'P 1'
#
loop_
_entity.id
_entity.type
_entity.pdbx_description
1 polymer ?
#
loop_
_entity_poly.entity_id
_entity_poly.type
_entity_poly.pdbx_seq_one_letter_code
_entity_poly.pdbx_strand_id
1 'polypeptide(L)'
;MRWRVHCGPHRRASTRNIGMAPAHTATARGLRLNHTPHERSRTVDIGYDPASPLSPFEQVRTRIAAMVTGGDLRAGERLPTVRTLASELGLAVNTVARSYRELEAAGIIETRGRQGTFVSSAADHADQAQRRAVADFVRIATDLNLGCDQALTLVAEEFAARGGD
;
A
#
# COMPACT_ATOMS: atom_id res chain seq x y z
N MET A 1 23.25 34.16 -22.12
CA MET A 1 22.18 35.17 -21.94
C MET A 1 21.66 35.06 -20.52
N ARG A 2 21.70 36.18 -19.80
CA ARG A 2 21.60 36.30 -18.34
C ARG A 2 20.16 36.67 -17.96
N TRP A 3 19.39 35.73 -17.42
CA TRP A 3 18.08 36.04 -16.86
C TRP A 3 18.23 36.35 -15.36
N ARG A 4 17.91 37.60 -15.03
CA ARG A 4 17.89 38.17 -13.68
C ARG A 4 16.42 38.52 -13.42
N VAL A 5 15.76 37.86 -12.49
CA VAL A 5 14.42 38.26 -12.03
C VAL A 5 14.51 38.84 -10.63
N HIS A 6 13.99 40.06 -10.55
CA HIS A 6 14.03 41.02 -9.46
C HIS A 6 12.79 40.80 -8.57
N CYS A 7 12.96 40.72 -7.26
CA CYS A 7 11.85 40.86 -6.31
C CYS A 7 11.68 42.34 -5.94
N GLY A 8 10.43 42.81 -5.87
CA GLY A 8 10.03 44.12 -5.31
C GLY A 8 8.67 44.04 -4.59
N PRO A 9 8.35 44.97 -3.67
CA PRO A 9 7.60 44.63 -2.45
C PRO A 9 6.17 45.19 -2.33
N HIS A 10 5.42 44.55 -1.41
CA HIS A 10 4.29 44.99 -0.56
C HIS A 10 3.33 46.14 -0.99
N ARG A 11 2.02 45.88 -0.83
CA ARG A 11 1.15 46.69 0.05
C ARG A 11 -0.19 46.01 0.43
N ARG A 12 -0.49 46.01 1.74
CA ARG A 12 -1.84 45.94 2.36
C ARG A 12 -2.53 47.30 2.11
N ALA A 13 -3.84 47.57 2.23
CA ALA A 13 -5.05 46.96 2.77
C ALA A 13 -6.24 47.68 2.09
N SER A 14 -7.48 47.20 2.22
CA SER A 14 -8.59 48.00 2.78
C SER A 14 -9.93 47.28 2.65
N THR A 15 -10.60 47.24 3.79
CA THR A 15 -11.99 46.92 4.07
C THR A 15 -13.02 47.52 3.11
N ARG A 16 -13.98 46.69 2.66
CA ARG A 16 -15.38 47.10 2.60
C ARG A 16 -16.29 45.94 2.98
N ASN A 17 -16.86 46.07 4.17
CA ASN A 17 -17.96 45.29 4.71
C ASN A 17 -19.25 45.82 4.06
N ILE A 18 -20.04 44.96 3.43
CA ILE A 18 -21.40 45.30 2.98
C ILE A 18 -22.31 44.12 3.31
N GLY A 19 -23.30 44.37 4.17
CA GLY A 19 -24.67 43.87 4.00
C GLY A 19 -24.96 42.43 4.38
N MET A 20 -25.52 42.28 5.57
CA MET A 20 -26.15 41.07 6.12
C MET A 20 -27.56 40.81 5.56
N ALA A 21 -27.96 39.51 5.57
CA ALA A 21 -29.31 38.93 5.82
C ALA A 21 -30.03 38.24 4.63
N PRO A 22 -30.99 37.31 4.87
CA PRO A 22 -30.72 35.94 5.32
C PRO A 22 -31.47 34.85 4.52
N ALA A 23 -31.13 33.59 4.86
CA ALA A 23 -31.96 32.38 4.85
C ALA A 23 -32.81 32.05 3.61
N HIS A 24 -32.32 31.10 2.81
CA HIS A 24 -33.16 30.05 2.26
C HIS A 24 -32.47 28.71 2.50
N THR A 25 -33.17 27.91 3.30
CA THR A 25 -32.94 26.51 3.62
C THR A 25 -32.78 25.68 2.36
N ALA A 26 -31.53 25.31 2.04
CA ALA A 26 -31.24 24.17 1.19
C ALA A 26 -30.98 22.96 2.10
N THR A 27 -31.96 22.05 2.13
CA THR A 27 -31.94 20.76 2.83
C THR A 27 -30.76 19.93 2.36
N ALA A 28 -29.62 20.05 3.05
CA ALA A 28 -28.55 19.06 2.99
C ALA A 28 -29.04 17.79 3.68
N ARG A 29 -29.52 16.86 2.86
CA ARG A 29 -29.91 15.50 3.25
C ARG A 29 -28.76 14.90 4.07
N GLY A 30 -29.06 14.62 5.34
CA GLY A 30 -28.06 14.38 6.37
C GLY A 30 -27.04 13.30 6.04
N LEU A 31 -25.77 13.70 6.01
CA LEU A 31 -24.68 12.81 6.36
C LEU A 31 -24.44 12.97 7.86
N ARG A 32 -25.17 12.20 8.67
CA ARG A 32 -24.82 12.06 10.09
C ARG A 32 -23.48 11.34 10.17
N LEU A 33 -22.42 12.10 10.47
CA LEU A 33 -21.17 11.56 10.96
C LEU A 33 -21.38 11.08 12.41
N ASN A 34 -22.09 9.96 12.56
CA ASN A 34 -22.11 9.21 13.80
C ASN A 34 -21.54 7.82 13.52
N HIS A 35 -20.22 7.66 13.65
CA HIS A 35 -19.64 6.38 14.00
C HIS A 35 -18.58 6.60 15.08
N THR A 36 -18.91 6.09 16.25
CA THR A 36 -18.06 5.96 17.43
C THR A 36 -16.82 5.12 17.11
N PRO A 37 -15.63 5.45 17.64
CA PRO A 37 -14.45 4.60 17.51
C PRO A 37 -14.59 3.42 18.49
N HIS A 38 -14.93 2.24 17.96
CA HIS A 38 -14.75 0.98 18.69
C HIS A 38 -14.34 -0.13 17.70
N GLU A 39 -13.18 -0.71 17.99
CA GLU A 39 -12.63 -1.98 17.51
C GLU A 39 -13.64 -2.93 16.86
N ARG A 40 -13.64 -2.99 15.53
CA ARG A 40 -14.12 -4.16 14.77
C ARG A 40 -13.16 -4.37 13.61
N SER A 41 -12.67 -5.60 13.52
CA SER A 41 -11.74 -6.14 12.55
C SER A 41 -11.90 -5.50 11.17
N ARG A 42 -10.83 -4.90 10.64
CA ARG A 42 -10.74 -4.67 9.19
C ARG A 42 -10.70 -6.05 8.56
N THR A 43 -11.80 -6.48 7.96
CA THR A 43 -11.78 -7.68 7.13
C THR A 43 -10.97 -7.33 5.89
N VAL A 44 -9.77 -7.87 5.81
CA VAL A 44 -8.86 -7.72 4.68
C VAL A 44 -9.52 -8.42 3.48
N ASP A 45 -9.89 -7.68 2.43
CA ASP A 45 -10.58 -8.22 1.25
C ASP A 45 -9.57 -8.88 0.29
N ILE A 46 -9.30 -10.16 0.53
CA ILE A 46 -8.35 -10.97 -0.25
C ILE A 46 -9.08 -11.65 -1.43
N GLY A 47 -9.65 -10.89 -2.36
CA GLY A 47 -10.36 -11.46 -3.53
C GLY A 47 -9.50 -12.38 -4.43
N TYR A 48 -10.17 -13.25 -5.20
CA TYR A 48 -9.57 -14.21 -6.14
C TYR A 48 -10.25 -14.11 -7.53
N ASP A 49 -9.50 -14.32 -8.61
CA ASP A 49 -10.04 -14.32 -9.99
C ASP A 49 -10.01 -15.73 -10.60
N PRO A 50 -11.18 -16.37 -10.82
CA PRO A 50 -11.27 -17.70 -11.42
C PRO A 50 -10.87 -17.74 -12.90
N ALA A 51 -10.82 -16.61 -13.60
CA ALA A 51 -10.44 -16.54 -15.01
C ALA A 51 -8.91 -16.39 -15.22
N SER A 52 -8.16 -16.12 -14.16
CA SER A 52 -6.71 -15.94 -14.24
C SER A 52 -5.99 -17.27 -14.50
N PRO A 53 -4.90 -17.28 -15.29
CA PRO A 53 -4.11 -18.47 -15.57
C PRO A 53 -3.32 -18.98 -14.36
N LEU A 54 -3.22 -18.19 -13.29
CA LEU A 54 -2.54 -18.58 -12.05
C LEU A 54 -3.38 -19.55 -11.24
N SER A 55 -2.73 -20.51 -10.59
CA SER A 55 -3.43 -21.43 -9.69
C SER A 55 -4.07 -20.66 -8.52
N PRO A 56 -5.20 -21.13 -7.94
CA PRO A 56 -5.84 -20.43 -6.82
C PRO A 56 -4.94 -20.21 -5.61
N PHE A 57 -4.01 -21.13 -5.37
CA PHE A 57 -2.99 -21.00 -4.35
C PHE A 57 -2.03 -19.84 -4.64
N GLU A 58 -1.53 -19.73 -5.87
CA GLU A 58 -0.60 -18.67 -6.27
C GLU A 58 -1.26 -17.30 -6.21
N GLN A 59 -2.53 -17.20 -6.63
CA GLN A 59 -3.27 -15.95 -6.57
C GLN A 59 -3.43 -15.45 -5.12
N VAL A 60 -3.82 -16.34 -4.19
CA VAL A 60 -3.95 -15.99 -2.77
C VAL A 60 -2.58 -15.59 -2.18
N ARG A 61 -1.53 -16.37 -2.46
CA ARG A 61 -0.17 -16.08 -2.01
C ARG A 61 0.30 -14.69 -2.50
N THR A 62 0.25 -14.46 -3.80
CA THR A 62 0.75 -13.22 -4.42
C THR A 62 -0.06 -12.01 -3.97
N ARG A 63 -1.38 -12.14 -3.80
CA ARG A 63 -2.22 -11.05 -3.32
C ARG A 63 -1.89 -10.65 -1.88
N ILE A 64 -1.77 -11.62 -0.97
CA ILE A 64 -1.40 -11.32 0.42
C ILE A 64 0.00 -10.69 0.47
N ALA A 65 0.97 -11.23 -0.28
CA ALA A 65 2.31 -10.66 -0.36
C ALA A 65 2.27 -9.20 -0.87
N ALA A 66 1.52 -8.93 -1.94
CA ALA A 66 1.38 -7.59 -2.49
C ALA A 66 0.72 -6.61 -1.51
N MET A 67 -0.27 -7.05 -0.73
CA MET A 67 -0.90 -6.22 0.30
C MET A 67 0.06 -5.90 1.45
N VAL A 68 0.93 -6.84 1.83
CA VAL A 68 1.98 -6.59 2.83
C VAL A 68 3.01 -5.58 2.30
N THR A 69 3.55 -5.80 1.10
CA THR A 69 4.51 -4.87 0.46
C THR A 69 3.90 -3.49 0.19
N GLY A 70 2.63 -3.45 -0.19
CA GLY A 70 1.86 -2.22 -0.40
C GLY A 70 1.55 -1.47 0.90
N GLY A 71 1.67 -2.12 2.07
CA GLY A 71 1.37 -1.56 3.37
C GLY A 71 -0.13 -1.55 3.73
N ASP A 72 -0.96 -2.23 2.95
CA ASP A 72 -2.38 -2.50 3.25
C ASP A 72 -2.52 -3.47 4.42
N LEU A 73 -1.54 -4.38 4.56
CA LEU A 73 -1.37 -5.30 5.68
C LEU A 73 -0.08 -4.93 6.41
N ARG A 74 -0.18 -4.58 7.70
CA ARG A 74 0.99 -4.17 8.51
C ARG A 74 1.51 -5.30 9.38
N ALA A 75 2.79 -5.26 9.76
CA ALA A 75 3.30 -6.23 10.74
C ALA A 75 2.45 -6.27 12.02
N GLY A 76 2.25 -7.49 12.52
CA GLY A 76 1.42 -7.78 13.67
C GLY A 76 -0.09 -7.73 13.39
N GLU A 77 -0.51 -7.38 12.17
CA GLU A 77 -1.91 -7.49 11.78
C GLU A 77 -2.32 -8.96 11.64
N ARG A 78 -3.51 -9.28 12.15
CA ARG A 78 -4.02 -10.64 12.20
C ARG A 78 -4.70 -11.01 10.88
N LEU A 79 -4.28 -12.12 10.30
CA LEU A 79 -4.93 -12.68 9.11
C LEU A 79 -6.16 -13.51 9.49
N PRO A 80 -7.15 -13.63 8.57
CA PRO A 80 -8.22 -14.59 8.73
C PRO A 80 -7.69 -16.01 8.92
N THR A 81 -8.47 -16.88 9.56
CA THR A 81 -8.08 -18.29 9.62
C THR A 81 -8.17 -18.92 8.23
N VAL A 82 -7.40 -19.99 7.99
CA VAL A 82 -7.46 -20.75 6.74
C VAL A 82 -8.90 -21.14 6.37
N ARG A 83 -9.70 -21.57 7.36
CA ARG A 83 -11.10 -21.96 7.13
C ARG A 83 -12.01 -20.77 6.83
N THR A 84 -11.80 -19.65 7.53
CA THR A 84 -12.55 -18.41 7.28
C THR A 84 -12.29 -17.92 5.87
N LEU A 85 -11.01 -17.78 5.49
CA LEU A 85 -10.63 -17.29 4.18
C LEU A 85 -11.06 -18.24 3.05
N ALA A 86 -10.94 -19.55 3.25
CA ALA A 86 -11.44 -20.53 2.29
C ALA A 86 -12.95 -20.39 2.05
N SER A 87 -13.72 -20.10 3.11
CA SER A 87 -15.16 -19.90 3.01
C SER A 87 -15.52 -18.58 2.32
N GLU A 88 -14.79 -17.50 2.62
CA GLU A 88 -14.97 -16.19 1.99
C GLU A 88 -14.67 -16.21 0.49
N LEU A 89 -13.66 -16.98 0.07
CA LEU A 89 -13.24 -17.09 -1.33
C LEU A 89 -13.87 -18.23 -2.11
N GLY A 90 -14.64 -19.11 -1.46
CA GLY A 90 -15.16 -20.33 -2.08
C GLY A 90 -14.06 -21.30 -2.53
N LEU A 91 -12.90 -21.29 -1.87
CA LEU A 91 -11.73 -22.12 -2.22
C LEU A 91 -11.62 -23.35 -1.33
N ALA A 92 -10.93 -24.38 -1.83
CA ALA A 92 -10.59 -25.54 -1.02
C ALA A 92 -9.66 -25.14 0.15
N VAL A 93 -9.95 -25.64 1.35
CA VAL A 93 -9.16 -25.35 2.57
C VAL A 93 -7.67 -25.67 2.38
N ASN A 94 -7.36 -26.78 1.70
CA ASN A 94 -5.96 -27.19 1.46
C ASN A 94 -5.20 -26.20 0.56
N THR A 95 -5.89 -25.52 -0.35
CA THR A 95 -5.31 -24.49 -1.22
C THR A 95 -4.90 -23.26 -0.41
N VAL A 96 -5.77 -22.77 0.46
CA VAL A 96 -5.47 -21.66 1.36
C VAL A 96 -4.39 -22.08 2.37
N ALA A 97 -4.45 -23.30 2.89
CA ALA A 97 -3.44 -23.83 3.80
C ALA A 97 -2.05 -23.91 3.14
N ARG A 98 -1.98 -24.29 1.86
CA ARG A 98 -0.74 -24.24 1.09
C ARG A 98 -0.25 -22.80 0.97
N SER A 99 -1.15 -21.85 0.69
CA SER A 99 -0.85 -20.41 0.54
C SER A 99 -0.16 -19.87 1.78
N TYR A 100 -0.72 -20.20 2.95
CA TYR A 100 -0.21 -19.74 4.23
C TYR A 100 1.15 -20.37 4.55
N ARG A 101 1.33 -21.68 4.30
CA ARG A 101 2.63 -22.34 4.50
C ARG A 101 3.75 -21.68 3.69
N GLU A 102 3.46 -21.26 2.47
CA GLU A 102 4.46 -20.66 1.57
C GLU A 102 4.76 -19.21 1.94
N LEU A 103 3.76 -18.46 2.38
CA LEU A 103 3.97 -17.13 2.95
C LEU A 103 4.76 -17.19 4.27
N GLU A 104 4.52 -18.21 5.09
CA GLU A 104 5.26 -18.44 6.33
C GLU A 104 6.71 -18.85 6.05
N ALA A 105 6.94 -19.73 5.08
CA ALA A 105 8.28 -20.09 4.62
C ALA A 105 9.04 -18.88 4.03
N ALA A 106 8.34 -17.96 3.38
CA ALA A 106 8.90 -16.70 2.89
C ALA A 106 9.10 -15.65 4.01
N GLY A 107 8.71 -15.94 5.25
CA GLY A 107 8.82 -15.01 6.38
C GLY A 107 7.89 -13.81 6.30
N ILE A 108 6.87 -13.84 5.42
CA ILE A 108 5.88 -12.77 5.22
C ILE A 108 4.83 -12.81 6.33
N ILE A 109 4.49 -14.01 6.80
CA ILE A 109 3.56 -14.24 7.91
C ILE A 109 4.19 -15.16 8.94
N GLU A 110 3.59 -15.21 10.12
CA GLU A 110 3.97 -16.12 11.19
C GLU A 110 2.74 -16.66 11.92
N THR A 111 2.76 -17.96 12.22
CA THR A 111 1.70 -18.60 13.02
C THR A 111 2.10 -18.66 14.49
N ARG A 112 1.33 -17.99 15.35
CA ARG A 112 1.55 -17.95 16.82
C ARG A 112 0.65 -18.97 17.54
N GLY A 113 0.58 -20.19 17.02
CA GLY A 113 -0.22 -21.30 17.57
C GLY A 113 -1.69 -20.93 17.77
N ARG A 114 -2.19 -21.01 19.03
CA ARG A 114 -3.59 -20.68 19.39
C ARG A 114 -3.98 -19.23 19.15
N GLN A 115 -3.02 -18.32 19.01
CA GLN A 115 -3.29 -16.89 18.78
C GLN A 115 -3.68 -16.59 17.31
N GLY A 116 -3.40 -17.52 16.40
CA GLY A 116 -3.66 -17.38 14.97
C GLY A 116 -2.42 -16.97 14.17
N THR A 117 -2.67 -16.48 12.96
CA THR A 117 -1.65 -16.12 11.98
C THR A 117 -1.58 -14.59 11.84
N PHE A 118 -0.36 -14.06 11.80
CA PHE A 118 -0.10 -12.62 11.77
C PHE A 118 0.89 -12.29 10.67
N VAL A 119 0.86 -11.06 10.17
CA VAL A 119 1.91 -10.53 9.28
C VAL A 119 3.20 -10.38 10.07
N SER A 120 4.29 -10.89 9.52
CA SER A 120 5.61 -10.89 10.16
C SER A 120 6.22 -9.50 10.19
N SER A 121 6.89 -9.14 11.29
CA SER A 121 7.70 -7.92 11.35
C SER A 121 8.93 -7.97 10.43
N ALA A 122 9.39 -9.17 10.06
CA ALA A 122 10.48 -9.33 9.09
C ALA A 122 10.07 -8.80 7.71
N ALA A 123 8.80 -8.93 7.33
CA ALA A 123 8.28 -8.39 6.08
C ALA A 123 8.33 -6.85 6.06
N ASP A 124 7.94 -6.20 7.15
CA ASP A 124 8.04 -4.74 7.30
C ASP A 124 9.51 -4.28 7.27
N HIS A 125 10.44 -5.05 7.85
CA HIS A 125 11.86 -4.73 7.78
C HIS A 125 12.41 -4.87 6.35
N ALA A 126 12.01 -5.91 5.62
CA ALA A 126 12.39 -6.09 4.22
C ALA A 126 11.82 -4.97 3.33
N ASP A 127 10.55 -4.60 3.52
CA ASP A 127 9.93 -3.47 2.83
C ASP A 127 10.64 -2.14 3.15
N GLN A 128 10.95 -1.88 4.43
CA GLN A 128 11.72 -0.70 4.81
C GLN A 128 13.12 -0.68 4.19
N ALA A 129 13.80 -1.83 4.14
CA ALA A 129 15.11 -1.95 3.51
C ALA A 129 15.02 -1.69 1.99
N GLN A 130 14.01 -2.26 1.32
CA GLN A 130 13.74 -2.03 -0.10
C GLN A 130 13.44 -0.55 -0.38
N ARG A 131 12.56 0.08 0.40
CA ARG A 131 12.23 1.51 0.26
C ARG A 131 13.45 2.40 0.48
N ARG A 132 14.30 2.08 1.46
CA ARG A 132 15.57 2.79 1.69
C ARG A 132 16.51 2.64 0.49
N ALA A 133 16.69 1.42 -0.02
CA ALA A 133 17.53 1.17 -1.18
C ALA A 133 17.05 1.94 -2.43
N VAL A 134 15.74 1.95 -2.68
CA VAL A 134 15.14 2.74 -3.77
C VAL A 134 15.33 4.24 -3.54
N ALA A 135 15.11 4.73 -2.32
CA ALA A 135 15.30 6.15 -1.99
C ALA A 135 16.76 6.59 -2.17
N ASP A 136 17.72 5.75 -1.77
CA ASP A 136 19.14 5.99 -1.98
C ASP A 136 19.51 6.00 -3.46
N PHE A 137 19.00 5.04 -4.23
CA PHE A 137 19.17 5.03 -5.69
C PHE A 137 18.62 6.31 -6.33
N VAL A 138 17.39 6.71 -6.01
CA VAL A 138 16.75 7.92 -6.55
C VAL A 138 17.55 9.17 -6.19
N ARG A 139 18.04 9.26 -4.94
CA ARG A 139 18.90 10.36 -4.49
C ARG A 139 20.17 10.44 -5.35
N ILE A 140 20.89 9.33 -5.49
CA ILE A 140 22.12 9.27 -6.29
C ILE A 140 21.85 9.59 -7.77
N ALA A 141 20.78 9.04 -8.34
CA ALA A 141 20.38 9.30 -9.72
C ALA A 141 20.06 10.79 -9.94
N THR A 142 19.39 11.43 -8.98
CA THR A 142 19.08 12.86 -9.02
C THR A 142 20.35 13.71 -8.91
N ASP A 143 21.28 13.34 -8.02
CA ASP A 143 22.58 14.04 -7.87
C ASP A 143 23.41 13.97 -9.17
N LEU A 144 23.22 12.91 -9.97
CA LEU A 144 23.83 12.73 -11.30
C LEU A 144 23.01 13.34 -12.45
N ASN A 145 21.89 14.02 -12.16
CA ASN A 145 20.94 14.56 -13.14
C ASN A 145 20.39 13.50 -14.12
N LEU A 146 20.22 12.26 -13.68
CA LEU A 146 19.55 11.23 -14.48
C LEU A 146 18.04 11.46 -14.47
N GLY A 147 17.46 11.55 -15.67
CA GLY A 147 16.00 11.51 -15.83
C GLY A 147 15.43 10.13 -15.49
N CYS A 148 14.14 10.07 -15.19
CA CYS A 148 13.46 8.82 -14.80
C CYS A 148 13.63 7.71 -15.86
N ASP A 149 13.42 8.01 -17.15
CA ASP A 149 13.60 7.04 -18.24
C ASP A 149 15.03 6.51 -18.30
N GLN A 150 16.04 7.38 -18.22
CA GLN A 150 17.45 6.99 -18.25
C GLN A 150 17.82 6.10 -17.06
N ALA A 151 17.35 6.46 -15.85
CA ALA A 151 17.58 5.68 -14.65
C ALA A 151 16.96 4.28 -14.75
N LEU A 152 15.75 4.15 -15.32
CA LEU A 152 15.10 2.86 -15.54
C LEU A 152 15.83 2.01 -16.57
N THR A 153 16.28 2.60 -17.68
CA THR A 153 17.09 1.90 -18.70
C THR A 153 18.35 1.29 -18.08
N LEU A 154 19.11 2.08 -17.32
CA LEU A 154 20.35 1.62 -16.69
C LEU A 154 20.12 0.50 -15.67
N VAL A 155 19.07 0.60 -14.87
CA VAL A 155 18.70 -0.45 -13.91
C VAL A 155 18.31 -1.74 -14.65
N ALA A 156 17.53 -1.64 -15.72
CA ALA A 156 17.13 -2.79 -16.51
C ALA A 156 18.34 -3.48 -17.18
N GLU A 157 19.27 -2.70 -17.71
CA GLU A 157 20.55 -3.19 -18.28
C GLU A 157 21.38 -3.93 -17.22
N GLU A 158 21.51 -3.37 -16.01
CA GLU A 158 22.22 -4.01 -14.91
C GLU A 158 21.58 -5.33 -14.45
N PHE A 159 20.26 -5.40 -14.34
CA PHE A 159 19.56 -6.65 -14.01
C PHE A 159 19.74 -7.69 -15.12
N ALA A 160 19.64 -7.28 -16.39
CA ALA A 160 19.88 -8.17 -17.52
C ALA A 160 21.32 -8.71 -17.55
N ALA A 161 22.31 -7.86 -17.24
CA ALA A 161 23.72 -8.24 -17.20
C ALA A 161 24.06 -9.25 -16.09
N ARG A 162 23.30 -9.25 -14.99
CA ARG A 162 23.50 -10.16 -13.85
C ARG A 162 22.80 -11.51 -14.01
N GLY A 163 21.97 -11.67 -15.04
CA GLY A 163 21.21 -12.88 -15.31
C GLY A 163 19.97 -12.96 -14.43
N GLY A 164 18.80 -12.82 -15.06
CA GLY A 164 17.51 -13.09 -14.42
C GLY A 164 17.29 -14.58 -14.23
N ASP A 165 16.80 -14.95 -13.05
CA ASP A 165 16.11 -16.22 -12.77
C ASP A 165 14.73 -16.27 -13.45
#